data_AF-A0A1A8KWM0-F1
#
_entry.id   AF-A0A1A8KWM0-F1
#
_cell.length_a   1.000
_cell.length_b   1.000
_cell.length_c   1.000
_cell.angle_alpha   90.00
_cell.angle_beta   90.00
_cell.angle_gamma   90.00
#
_symmetry.space_group_name_H-M   'P 1'
#
loop_
_entity.id
_entity.type
_entity.pdbx_description
1 polymer ?
#
loop_
_entity_poly.entity_id
_entity_poly.type
_entity_poly.pdbx_seq_one_letter_code
_entity_poly.pdbx_strand_id
1 'polypeptide(L)'
;LDEDMEPENNSLETFLASQGFSEFMPIFSREKIDLEALLLCSEKDLASIHIPLGPRKKLLDACKRRLDTLEDPETIEDTEL
;
A
#
# COMPACT_ATOMS: atom_id res chain seq x y z
N LEU A 1 1.53 21.81 -25.75
CA LEU A 1 2.39 20.62 -25.81
C LEU A 1 2.09 19.91 -24.52
N ASP A 2 1.66 18.66 -24.61
CA ASP A 2 1.18 17.85 -23.50
C ASP A 2 2.35 17.60 -22.52
N GLU A 3 2.60 18.57 -21.65
CA GLU A 3 3.43 18.41 -20.47
C GLU A 3 2.60 17.53 -19.51
N ASP A 4 3.19 16.40 -19.13
CA ASP A 4 2.80 15.58 -17.97
C ASP A 4 1.79 14.44 -18.20
N MET A 5 1.87 13.74 -19.34
CA MET A 5 1.52 12.31 -19.38
C MET A 5 2.62 11.42 -18.78
N GLU A 6 3.21 11.81 -17.64
CA GLU A 6 3.71 10.77 -16.75
C GLU A 6 2.47 10.13 -16.15
N PRO A 7 2.27 8.80 -16.24
CA PRO A 7 1.33 8.19 -15.33
C PRO A 7 1.80 8.60 -13.94
N GLU A 8 1.00 9.38 -13.21
CA GLU A 8 1.15 9.55 -11.77
C GLU A 8 1.05 8.13 -11.20
N ASN A 9 2.18 7.41 -11.19
CA ASN A 9 2.23 6.04 -10.72
C ASN A 9 2.23 6.17 -9.21
N ASN A 10 1.02 6.39 -8.68
CA ASN A 10 0.80 6.63 -7.28
C ASN A 10 1.29 5.40 -6.54
N SER A 11 2.39 5.54 -5.80
CA SER A 11 3.04 4.43 -5.10
C SER A 11 2.06 3.65 -4.20
N LEU A 12 1.06 4.34 -3.66
CA LEU A 12 -0.03 3.72 -2.91
C LEU A 12 -0.94 2.87 -3.82
N GLU A 13 -1.33 3.38 -4.99
CA GLU A 13 -2.16 2.63 -5.95
C GLU A 13 -1.45 1.36 -6.42
N THR A 14 -0.17 1.45 -6.81
CA THR A 14 0.63 0.27 -7.19
C THR A 14 0.75 -0.72 -6.03
N PHE A 15 1.00 -0.22 -4.82
CA PHE A 15 1.08 -1.05 -3.62
C PHE A 15 -0.24 -1.79 -3.38
N LEU A 16 -1.37 -1.09 -3.36
CA LEU A 16 -2.69 -1.69 -3.19
C LEU A 16 -3.00 -2.70 -4.29
N ALA A 17 -2.69 -2.40 -5.56
CA ALA A 17 -2.88 -3.32 -6.67
C ALA A 17 -2.08 -4.62 -6.50
N SER A 18 -0.81 -4.53 -6.10
CA SER A 18 0.04 -5.71 -5.84
C SER A 18 -0.49 -6.61 -4.71
N GLN A 19 -1.27 -6.05 -3.79
CA GLN A 19 -1.88 -6.76 -2.67
C GLN A 19 -3.34 -7.17 -2.94
N GLY A 20 -3.89 -6.85 -4.11
CA GLY A 20 -5.29 -7.13 -4.47
C GLY A 20 -6.31 -6.26 -3.73
N PHE A 21 -5.98 -4.99 -3.49
CA PHE A 21 -6.76 -4.03 -2.70
C PHE A 21 -7.07 -2.72 -3.43
N SER A 22 -7.03 -2.73 -4.76
CA SER A 22 -7.33 -1.55 -5.58
C SER A 22 -8.71 -0.95 -5.29
N GLU A 23 -9.70 -1.74 -4.85
CA GLU A 23 -11.03 -1.23 -4.52
C GLU A 23 -11.03 -0.23 -3.34
N PHE A 24 -9.99 -0.23 -2.50
CA PHE A 24 -9.90 0.69 -1.36
C PHE A 24 -9.25 2.02 -1.70
N MET A 25 -8.70 2.21 -2.91
CA MET A 25 -8.04 3.46 -3.31
C MET A 25 -8.92 4.72 -3.08
N PRO A 26 -10.23 4.73 -3.41
CA PRO A 26 -11.08 5.89 -3.14
C PRO A 26 -11.24 6.24 -1.66
N ILE A 27 -11.08 5.26 -0.75
CA ILE A 27 -11.10 5.50 0.70
C ILE A 27 -9.82 6.24 1.08
N PHE A 28 -8.66 5.71 0.71
CA PHE A 28 -7.37 6.33 1.06
C PHE A 28 -7.23 7.73 0.46
N SER A 29 -7.66 7.96 -0.79
CA SER A 29 -7.65 9.30 -1.40
C SER A 29 -8.53 10.30 -0.64
N ARG A 30 -9.73 9.89 -0.20
CA ARG A 30 -10.64 10.76 0.56
C ARG A 30 -10.06 11.13 1.94
N GLU A 31 -9.43 10.17 2.60
CA GLU A 31 -8.80 10.35 3.91
C GLU A 31 -7.40 11.00 3.82
N LYS A 32 -6.94 11.31 2.60
CA LYS A 32 -5.61 11.89 2.30
C LYS A 32 -4.46 11.04 2.87
N ILE A 33 -4.60 9.72 2.75
CA ILE A 33 -3.58 8.76 3.13
C ILE A 33 -2.79 8.42 1.86
N ASP A 34 -1.50 8.71 1.87
CA ASP A 34 -0.53 8.21 0.89
C ASP A 34 0.14 6.93 1.41
N LEU A 35 1.15 6.42 0.68
CA LEU A 35 1.85 5.19 1.09
C LEU A 35 2.59 5.37 2.42
N GLU A 36 3.22 6.52 2.67
CA GLU A 36 3.95 6.77 3.91
C GLU A 36 2.99 6.79 5.11
N ALA A 37 1.87 7.49 5.00
CA ALA A 37 0.82 7.51 6.01
C ALA A 37 0.20 6.11 6.23
N LEU A 38 0.02 5.31 5.17
CA LEU A 38 -0.46 3.93 5.30
C LEU A 38 0.51 3.06 6.12
N LEU A 39 1.82 3.21 5.91
CA LEU A 39 2.85 2.45 6.66
C LEU A 39 2.87 2.79 8.16
N LEU A 40 2.32 3.94 8.55
CA LEU A 40 2.18 4.36 9.96
C LEU A 40 0.83 3.97 10.57
N CYS A 41 -0.13 3.48 9.79
CA CYS A 41 -1.48 3.18 10.26
C CYS A 41 -1.51 1.97 11.20
N SER A 42 -2.25 2.09 12.30
CA SER A 42 -2.63 0.96 13.15
C SER A 42 -3.91 0.28 12.65
N GLU A 43 -4.23 -0.89 13.22
CA GLU A 43 -5.51 -1.55 12.98
C GLU A 43 -6.70 -0.65 13.32
N LYS A 44 -6.57 0.20 14.36
CA LYS A 44 -7.61 1.13 14.78
C LYS A 44 -7.82 2.24 13.75
N ASP A 45 -6.75 2.75 13.15
CA ASP A 45 -6.83 3.81 12.14
C ASP A 45 -7.56 3.28 10.90
N LEU A 46 -7.17 2.09 10.41
CA LEU A 46 -7.84 1.44 9.28
C LEU A 46 -9.31 1.08 9.59
N ALA A 47 -9.63 0.74 10.85
CA ALA A 47 -11.01 0.49 11.26
C ALA A 47 -11.84 1.78 11.26
N SER A 48 -11.23 2.92 11.63
CA SER A 48 -11.91 4.23 11.68
C SER A 48 -12.32 4.74 10.29
N ILE A 49 -11.61 4.33 9.24
CA ILE A 49 -11.92 4.64 7.84
C ILE A 49 -12.72 3.53 7.13
N HIS A 50 -13.36 2.66 7.91
CA HIS A 50 -14.28 1.61 7.47
C HIS A 50 -13.69 0.49 6.60
N ILE A 51 -12.38 0.22 6.69
CA ILE A 51 -11.79 -0.98 6.05
C ILE A 51 -12.23 -2.23 6.84
N PRO A 52 -12.77 -3.30 6.20
CA PRO A 52 -13.21 -4.50 6.92
C PRO A 52 -12.06 -5.30 7.57
N LEU A 53 -12.37 -6.08 8.62
CA LEU A 53 -11.36 -6.79 9.44
C LEU A 53 -10.35 -7.61 8.62
N GLY A 54 -10.82 -8.42 7.68
CA GLY A 54 -9.94 -9.26 6.84
C GLY A 54 -8.93 -8.43 6.04
N PRO A 55 -9.38 -7.50 5.18
CA PRO A 55 -8.51 -6.55 4.49
C PRO A 55 -7.54 -5.78 5.40
N ARG A 56 -7.99 -5.29 6.57
CA ARG A 56 -7.09 -4.60 7.51
C ARG A 56 -5.91 -5.47 7.92
N LYS A 57 -6.17 -6.72 8.32
CA LYS A 57 -5.11 -7.65 8.75
C LYS A 57 -4.11 -7.91 7.62
N LYS A 58 -4.58 -8.10 6.39
CA LYS A 58 -3.72 -8.31 5.23
C LYS A 58 -2.91 -7.08 4.83
N LEU A 59 -3.50 -5.88 4.90
CA LEU A 59 -2.80 -4.63 4.61
C LEU A 59 -1.66 -4.37 5.60
N LEU A 60 -1.91 -4.54 6.91
CA LEU A 60 -0.89 -4.37 7.93
C LEU A 60 0.26 -5.36 7.78
N ASP A 61 -0.07 -6.61 7.45
CA ASP A 61 0.91 -7.66 7.18
C ASP A 61 1.75 -7.35 5.92
N ALA A 62 1.14 -6.83 4.86
CA ALA A 62 1.86 -6.35 3.67
C ALA A 62 2.76 -5.14 3.96
N CYS A 63 2.29 -4.19 4.77
CA CYS A 63 3.08 -3.03 5.20
C CYS A 63 4.31 -3.49 6.01
N LYS A 64 4.11 -4.44 6.93
CA LYS A 64 5.19 -5.02 7.71
C LYS A 64 6.23 -5.70 6.81
N ARG A 65 5.83 -6.61 5.92
CA ARG A 65 6.78 -7.25 4.99
C ARG A 65 7.59 -6.24 4.18
N ARG A 66 6.92 -5.19 3.69
CA ARG A 66 7.58 -4.12 2.94
C ARG A 66 8.64 -3.40 3.79
N LEU A 67 8.31 -3.05 5.03
CA LEU A 67 9.25 -2.38 5.94
C LEU A 67 10.42 -3.30 6.30
N ASP A 68 10.13 -4.56 6.65
CA ASP A 68 11.15 -5.55 6.99
C ASP A 68 12.16 -5.72 5.82
N THR A 69 11.69 -5.86 4.58
CA THR A 69 12.56 -5.95 3.39
C THR A 69 13.36 -4.68 3.10
N LEU A 70 12.83 -3.49 3.42
CA LEU A 70 13.54 -2.24 3.24
C LEU A 70 14.60 -2.00 4.33
N GLU A 71 14.35 -2.49 5.55
CA GLU A 71 15.25 -2.36 6.69
C GLU A 71 16.41 -3.37 6.64
N ASP A 72 16.12 -4.61 6.23
CA ASP A 72 17.10 -5.70 6.08
C ASP A 72 16.91 -6.45 4.75
N PRO A 73 17.48 -5.94 3.64
CA PRO A 73 17.35 -6.58 2.34
C PRO A 73 18.17 -7.87 2.28
N GLU A 74 17.49 -8.98 1.96
CA GLU A 74 18.11 -10.27 1.73
C GLU A 74 18.99 -10.28 0.46
N THR A 75 19.73 -11.38 0.26
CA THR A 75 20.49 -11.60 -0.97
C THR A 75 19.58 -11.64 -2.19
N ILE A 76 20.03 -11.05 -3.29
CA ILE A 76 19.28 -11.06 -4.56
C ILE A 76 19.20 -12.49 -5.09
N GLU A 77 17.98 -12.95 -5.34
CA GLU A 77 17.67 -14.28 -5.87
C GLU A 77 16.65 -14.18 -7.02
N ASP A 78 16.72 -15.13 -7.95
CA ASP A 78 15.79 -15.22 -9.08
C ASP A 78 14.42 -15.75 -8.62
N THR A 79 13.33 -15.12 -9.07
CA THR A 79 11.97 -15.65 -8.91
C THR A 79 11.54 -16.37 -10.19
N GLU A 80 11.38 -17.69 -10.13
CA GLU A 80 10.82 -18.49 -11.23
C GLU A 80 9.33 -18.18 -11.41
N LEU A 81 8.90 -17.85 -12.64
CA LEU A 81 7.53 -17.43 -12.98
C LEU A 81 6.83 -18.40 -13.93
#